data_AF-A0A9E5YHP2-F1
#
_entry.id   AF-A0A9E5YHP2-F1
#
_cell.length_a   1.000
_cell.length_b   1.000
_cell.length_c   1.000
_cell.angle_alpha   90.00
_cell.angle_beta   90.00
_cell.angle_gamma   90.00
#
_symmetry.space_group_name_H-M   'P 1'
#
loop_
_entity.id
_entity.type
_entity.pdbx_description
1 polymer ?
#
loop_
_entity_poly.entity_id
_entity_poly.type
_entity_poly.pdbx_seq_one_letter_code
_entity_poly.pdbx_strand_id
1 'polypeptide(L)'
;METISSKVTSKGQVVIPKKLREKYGIRSATSIRWIENEQGILMVPESEDPIIAARGMLKGTGILKAYLKEKRLEKQRENKKFARTK
;
A
#
# COMPACT_ATOMS: atom_id res chain seq x y z
N MET A 1 9.04 12.73 25.62
CA MET A 1 9.37 12.13 24.31
C MET A 1 10.68 11.41 24.47
N GLU A 2 10.75 10.11 24.16
CA GLU A 2 12.03 9.39 24.16
C GLU A 2 12.85 9.86 22.95
N THR A 3 14.06 10.35 23.21
CA THR A 3 15.02 10.72 22.19
C THR A 3 15.97 9.55 21.95
N ILE A 4 16.17 9.17 20.68
CA ILE A 4 17.15 8.17 20.27
C ILE A 4 18.08 8.84 19.28
N SER A 5 19.38 8.82 19.57
CA SER A 5 20.41 9.36 18.69
C SER A 5 21.12 8.25 17.93
N SER A 6 21.72 8.58 16.80
CA SER A 6 22.54 7.66 16.00
C SER A 6 23.69 8.45 15.40
N LYS A 7 24.85 7.81 15.26
CA LYS A 7 26.06 8.45 14.74
C LYS A 7 26.12 8.29 13.22
N VAL A 8 26.53 9.35 12.55
CA VAL A 8 26.84 9.32 11.11
C VAL A 8 28.17 8.59 10.91
N THR A 9 28.18 7.61 10.02
CA THR A 9 29.40 6.90 9.61
C THR A 9 30.26 7.77 8.69
N SER A 10 31.50 7.37 8.43
CA SER A 10 32.40 8.11 7.52
C SER A 10 31.85 8.31 6.10
N LYS A 11 30.91 7.46 5.66
CA LYS A 11 30.26 7.55 4.35
C LYS A 11 28.97 8.38 4.36
N GLY A 12 28.64 9.06 5.46
CA GLY A 12 27.40 9.82 5.58
C GLY A 12 26.16 8.98 5.88
N GLN A 13 26.30 7.70 6.20
CA GLN A 13 25.16 6.81 6.49
C GLN A 13 24.79 6.85 7.98
N VAL A 14 23.50 6.81 8.29
CA VAL A 14 22.96 6.68 9.65
C VAL A 14 22.27 5.33 9.81
N VAL A 15 22.54 4.65 10.91
CA VAL A 15 21.86 3.39 11.25
C VAL A 15 20.50 3.70 11.87
N ILE A 16 19.42 3.14 11.32
CA ILE A 16 18.08 3.29 11.90
C ILE A 16 17.91 2.29 13.07
N PRO A 17 17.68 2.77 14.31
CA PRO A 17 17.47 1.92 15.48
C PRO A 17 16.35 0.90 15.27
N LYS A 18 16.53 -0.31 15.84
CA LYS A 18 15.57 -1.43 15.71
C LYS A 18 14.14 -1.02 16.05
N LYS A 19 13.94 -0.28 17.15
CA LYS A 19 12.64 0.22 17.61
C LYS A 19 11.93 1.08 16.55
N LEU A 20 12.67 1.91 15.82
CA LEU A 20 12.09 2.75 14.75
C LEU A 20 11.81 1.92 13.49
N ARG A 21 12.70 0.99 13.11
CA ARG A 21 12.47 0.08 11.96
C ARG A 21 11.19 -0.73 12.12
N GLU A 22 10.97 -1.31 13.30
CA GLU A 22 9.77 -2.10 13.58
C GLU A 22 8.51 -1.23 13.62
N LYS A 23 8.57 -0.08 14.30
CA LYS A 23 7.43 0.84 14.43
C LYS A 23 6.95 1.39 13.08
N TYR A 24 7.88 1.70 12.17
CA TYR A 24 7.58 2.31 10.88
C TYR A 24 7.69 1.34 9.70
N GLY A 25 7.85 0.04 9.96
CA GLY A 25 7.88 -0.99 8.92
C GLY A 25 9.05 -0.87 7.93
N ILE A 26 10.16 -0.25 8.32
CA ILE A 26 11.31 0.00 7.43
C ILE A 26 12.10 -1.30 7.25
N ARG A 27 12.19 -1.76 6.01
CA ARG A 27 12.87 -3.00 5.59
C ARG A 27 14.00 -2.69 4.63
N SER A 28 14.78 -3.73 4.29
CA SER A 28 15.74 -3.63 3.19
C SER A 28 15.02 -3.21 1.91
N ALA A 29 15.62 -2.30 1.13
CA ALA A 29 15.04 -1.71 -0.08
C ALA A 29 13.84 -0.76 0.11
N THR A 30 13.46 -0.42 1.35
CA THR A 30 12.50 0.67 1.59
C THR A 30 13.13 2.01 1.17
N SER A 31 12.48 2.69 0.23
CA SER A 31 12.86 4.06 -0.16
C SER A 31 12.47 5.04 0.94
N ILE A 32 13.31 6.05 1.16
CA ILE A 32 13.03 7.12 2.12
C ILE A 32 12.88 8.43 1.35
N ARG A 33 11.75 9.10 1.57
CA ARG A 33 11.54 10.49 1.16
C ARG A 33 12.07 11.42 2.24
N TRP A 34 12.83 12.41 1.82
CA TRP A 34 13.35 13.47 2.67
C TRP A 34 12.59 14.76 2.39
N ILE A 35 12.13 15.41 3.45
CA ILE A 35 11.41 16.68 3.36
C ILE A 35 12.10 17.65 4.31
N GLU A 36 12.66 18.72 3.77
CA GLU A 36 13.26 19.80 4.56
C GLU A 36 12.17 20.71 5.13
N ASN A 37 12.31 21.08 6.41
CA ASN A 37 11.44 22.02 7.10
C ASN A 37 12.28 22.92 8.03
N GLU A 38 11.65 23.94 8.63
CA GLU A 38 12.33 24.90 9.51
C GLU A 38 12.95 24.26 10.76
N GLN A 39 12.46 23.07 11.17
CA GLN A 39 12.88 22.36 12.38
C GLN A 39 13.90 21.26 12.09
N GLY A 40 14.22 21.01 10.82
CA GLY A 40 15.17 19.97 10.38
C GLY A 40 14.65 19.18 9.18
N ILE A 41 14.98 17.89 9.15
CA ILE A 41 14.67 17.00 8.04
C ILE A 41 13.69 15.93 8.51
N LEU A 42 12.53 15.87 7.86
CA LEU A 42 11.56 14.80 8.04
C LEU A 42 11.91 13.64 7.11
N MET A 43 12.14 12.46 7.69
CA MET A 43 12.28 11.20 6.95
C MET A 43 10.93 10.49 6.92
N VAL A 44 10.47 10.15 5.71
CA VAL A 44 9.21 9.42 5.51
C VAL A 44 9.51 8.15 4.72
N PRO A 45 9.27 6.95 5.26
CA PRO A 45 9.39 5.73 4.48
C PRO A 45 8.32 5.71 3.40
N GLU A 46 8.76 5.51 2.16
CA GLU A 46 7.85 5.23 1.05
C GLU A 46 7.50 3.75 1.08
N SER A 47 6.20 3.45 1.08
CA SER A 47 5.75 2.06 0.96
C SER A 47 6.34 1.42 -0.29
N GLU A 48 6.67 0.13 -0.20
CA GLU A 48 6.85 -0.69 -1.39
C GLU A 48 5.62 -0.50 -2.29
N ASP A 49 5.87 -0.36 -3.60
CA ASP A 49 4.89 -0.01 -4.63
C ASP A 49 3.48 -0.44 -4.26
N PRO A 50 2.53 0.51 -4.07
CA PRO A 50 1.17 0.18 -3.65
C PRO A 50 0.50 -0.81 -4.60
N ILE A 51 0.92 -0.89 -5.87
CA ILE A 51 0.47 -1.88 -6.85
C ILE A 51 0.98 -3.28 -6.47
N ILE A 52 2.25 -3.41 -6.09
CA ILE A 52 2.84 -4.67 -5.61
C ILE A 52 2.18 -5.11 -4.30
N ALA A 53 1.97 -4.18 -3.37
CA ALA A 53 1.34 -4.44 -2.08
C ALA A 53 -0.15 -4.83 -2.21
N ALA A 54 -0.88 -4.19 -3.11
CA ALA A 54 -2.30 -4.49 -3.36
C ALA A 54 -2.50 -5.75 -4.21
N ARG A 55 -1.49 -6.19 -4.97
CA ARG A 55 -1.59 -7.36 -5.84
C ARG A 55 -1.90 -8.62 -5.04
N GLY A 56 -3.09 -9.17 -5.28
CA GLY A 56 -3.55 -10.39 -4.62
C GLY A 56 -4.24 -10.16 -3.28
N MET A 57 -4.42 -8.91 -2.82
CA MET A 57 -5.07 -8.60 -1.53
C MET A 57 -6.51 -9.13 -1.43
N LEU A 58 -7.19 -9.32 -2.57
CA LEU A 58 -8.56 -9.85 -2.65
C LEU A 58 -8.61 -11.34 -3.01
N LYS A 59 -7.46 -12.03 -3.08
CA LYS A 59 -7.42 -13.46 -3.43
C LYS A 59 -8.12 -14.27 -2.32
N GLY A 60 -9.03 -15.15 -2.71
CA GLY A 60 -9.75 -16.03 -1.77
C GLY A 60 -10.98 -15.41 -1.10
N THR A 61 -11.20 -14.10 -1.21
CA THR A 61 -12.41 -13.44 -0.64
C THR A 61 -13.70 -13.80 -1.37
N GLY A 62 -13.60 -14.41 -2.56
CA GLY A 62 -14.76 -14.77 -3.39
C GLY A 62 -15.40 -13.58 -4.10
N ILE A 63 -14.89 -12.37 -3.93
CA ILE A 63 -15.48 -11.13 -4.49
C ILE A 63 -15.63 -11.18 -6.02
N LEU A 64 -14.64 -11.77 -6.71
CA LEU A 64 -14.70 -11.97 -8.15
C LEU A 64 -15.88 -12.87 -8.56
N LYS A 65 -16.15 -13.94 -7.80
CA LYS A 65 -17.29 -14.83 -8.07
C LYS A 65 -18.62 -14.12 -7.83
N ALA A 66 -18.72 -13.33 -6.76
CA ALA A 66 -19.90 -12.53 -6.46
C ALA A 66 -20.19 -11.53 -7.59
N TYR A 67 -19.17 -10.79 -8.02
CA TYR A 67 -19.27 -9.84 -9.14
C TYR A 67 -19.72 -10.51 -10.44
N LEU A 68 -19.12 -11.64 -10.82
CA LEU A 68 -19.50 -12.38 -12.02
C LEU A 68 -20.94 -12.91 -11.97
N LYS A 69 -21.41 -13.33 -10.80
CA LYS A 69 -22.80 -13.75 -10.59
C LYS A 69 -23.76 -12.58 -10.81
N GLU A 70 -23.45 -11.42 -10.25
CA GLU A 70 -24.25 -10.21 -10.41
C GLU A 70 -24.32 -9.78 -11.88
N LYS A 71 -23.19 -9.75 -12.58
CA LYS A 71 -23.14 -9.43 -14.02
C LYS A 71 -23.98 -10.38 -14.88
N ARG A 72 -24.01 -11.67 -14.54
CA ARG A 72 -24.88 -12.64 -15.23
C ARG A 72 -26.36 -12.33 -15.02
N LEU A 73 -26.76 -11.96 -13.79
CA LEU A 73 -28.14 -11.61 -13.47
C LEU A 73 -28.57 -10.33 -14.21
N GLU A 74 -27.68 -9.34 -14.28
CA GLU A 74 -27.90 -8.10 -15.03
C GLU A 74 -28.18 -8.39 -16.51
N LYS A 75 -27.30 -9.18 -17.16
CA LYS A 75 -27.47 -9.57 -18.57
C LYS A 75 -28.75 -10.36 -18.83
N GLN A 76 -29.17 -11.22 -17.89
CA GLN A 76 -30.46 -11.91 -18.00
C GLN A 76 -31.65 -10.97 -17.91
N ARG A 77 -31.58 -9.94 -17.06
CA ARG A 77 -32.62 -8.92 -16.94
C ARG A 77 -32.73 -8.09 -18.22
N GLU A 78 -31.59 -7.70 -18.79
CA GLU A 78 -31.54 -7.00 -20.09
C GLU A 78 -32.14 -7.84 -21.21
N ASN A 79 -31.74 -9.10 -21.36
CA ASN A 79 -32.29 -10.00 -22.37
C ASN A 79 -33.81 -10.20 -22.22
N LYS A 80 -34.32 -10.31 -20.98
CA LYS A 80 -35.76 -10.40 -20.71
C LYS A 80 -36.51 -9.11 -21.05
N LYS A 81 -35.88 -7.94 -20.88
CA LYS A 81 -36.45 -6.65 -21.31
C LYS A 81 -36.50 -6.58 -22.84
N PHE A 82 -35.41 -6.91 -23.52
CA PHE A 82 -35.36 -6.95 -24.98
C PHE A 82 -36.38 -7.91 -25.60
N ALA A 83 -36.59 -9.09 -25.00
CA ALA A 83 -37.58 -10.06 -25.45
C ALA A 83 -39.05 -9.65 -25.18
N ARG A 84 -39.31 -8.63 -24.34
CA ARG A 84 -40.65 -8.08 -24.08
C ARG A 84 -40.97 -6.85 -24.94
N THR A 85 -39.95 -6.21 -25.50
CA THR A 85 -40.08 -5.01 -26.35
C THR A 85 -40.14 -5.35 -27.85
N LYS A 86 -39.83 -6.59 -28.23
CA LYS A 86 -39.93 -7.12 -29.59
C LYS A 86 -41.18 -7.97 -29.72
#